data_AF-A0A8X6QS53-F1
#
_entry.id   AF-A0A8X6QS53-F1
#
_cell.length_a   1.000
_cell.length_b   1.000
_cell.length_c   1.000
_cell.angle_alpha   90.00
_cell.angle_beta   90.00
_cell.angle_gamma   90.00
#
_symmetry.space_group_name_H-M   'P 1'
#
loop_
_entity.id
_entity.type
_entity.pdbx_description
1 polymer ?
#
loop_
_entity_poly.entity_id
_entity_poly.type
_entity_poly.pdbx_seq_one_letter_code
_entity_poly.pdbx_strand_id
1 'polypeptide(L)'
;MKLLLLFTFSALFGSTVSFANCFKEKSLACNQKLQNGIELESDFTFCGFQKKVINCLITPAIECNMKFKSLAQNFNSVIKKVCKRESDLYKELEKNRGCITKGLIDTKCIKAIVNIIKNGNTPKNILKSQKEACRQLDKIAECTIGNVKHYCGGEVMAFRFLYNSAIELHKGICEEIIMTENEDDFTTKRSEKTMLPPFFGPLEFIV
;
A
#
# COMPACT_ATOMS: atom_id res chain seq x y z
N MET A 1 41.74 -33.09 20.80
CA MET A 1 40.45 -33.32 20.13
C MET A 1 39.76 -31.97 19.96
N LYS A 2 39.74 -31.43 18.73
CA LYS A 2 39.28 -30.08 18.37
C LYS A 2 38.15 -30.19 17.33
N LEU A 3 37.14 -29.32 17.52
CA LEU A 3 36.16 -28.79 16.56
C LEU A 3 35.33 -29.77 15.70
N LEU A 4 34.08 -30.01 16.11
CA LEU A 4 32.96 -30.28 15.21
C LEU A 4 31.68 -29.64 15.79
N LEU A 5 31.55 -28.31 15.67
CA LEU A 5 30.30 -27.57 15.91
C LEU A 5 30.19 -26.42 14.91
N LEU A 6 30.10 -26.71 13.61
CA LEU A 6 29.82 -25.70 12.59
C LEU A 6 29.01 -26.28 11.43
N PHE A 7 27.80 -26.77 11.70
CA PHE A 7 26.81 -27.03 10.65
C PHE A 7 25.40 -26.92 11.21
N THR A 8 24.83 -25.72 11.32
CA THR A 8 23.36 -25.50 11.39
C THR A 8 22.96 -24.02 11.42
N PHE A 9 23.41 -23.13 10.51
CA PHE A 9 22.78 -21.77 10.45
C PHE A 9 22.67 -21.12 9.06
N SER A 10 22.91 -21.83 7.96
CA SER A 10 22.88 -21.23 6.62
C SER A 10 21.52 -21.30 5.91
N ALA A 11 20.58 -22.13 6.39
CA ALA A 11 19.31 -22.39 5.69
C ALA A 11 18.17 -21.39 6.00
N LEU A 12 18.31 -20.53 7.01
CA LEU A 12 17.25 -19.61 7.44
C LEU A 12 17.25 -18.26 6.71
N PHE A 13 18.32 -17.92 5.98
CA PHE A 13 18.41 -16.64 5.27
C PHE A 13 17.94 -16.73 3.80
N GLY A 14 17.73 -17.93 3.26
CA GLY A 14 17.27 -18.11 1.87
C GLY A 14 15.75 -18.01 1.67
N SER A 15 14.96 -18.09 2.73
CA SER A 15 13.49 -18.18 2.63
C SER A 15 12.78 -16.83 2.46
N THR A 16 13.33 -15.73 3.00
CA THR A 16 12.66 -14.41 2.93
C THR A 16 12.66 -13.80 1.53
N VAL A 17 13.72 -14.02 0.75
CA VAL A 17 13.81 -13.59 -0.66
C VAL A 17 12.77 -14.32 -1.53
N SER A 18 12.44 -15.57 -1.19
CA SER A 18 11.39 -16.34 -1.89
C SER A 18 9.99 -15.79 -1.61
N PHE A 19 9.68 -15.44 -0.37
CA PHE A 19 8.36 -14.90 0.01
C PHE A 19 8.09 -13.53 -0.62
N ALA A 20 9.06 -12.62 -0.59
CA ALA A 20 8.92 -11.29 -1.19
C ALA A 20 8.71 -11.36 -2.72
N ASN A 21 9.42 -12.25 -3.42
CA ASN A 21 9.24 -12.46 -4.86
C ASN A 21 7.87 -13.08 -5.18
N CYS A 22 7.44 -14.08 -4.41
CA CYS A 22 6.09 -14.65 -4.51
C CYS A 22 5.02 -13.55 -4.38
N PHE A 23 5.15 -12.68 -3.38
CA PHE A 23 4.18 -11.61 -3.13
C PHE A 23 4.10 -10.66 -4.32
N LYS A 24 5.25 -10.16 -4.79
CA LYS A 24 5.32 -9.23 -5.94
C LYS A 24 4.66 -9.83 -7.18
N GLU A 25 4.98 -11.07 -7.52
CA GLU A 25 4.45 -11.73 -8.71
C GLU A 25 2.92 -11.86 -8.64
N LYS A 26 2.39 -12.36 -7.51
CA LYS A 26 0.94 -12.53 -7.34
C LYS A 26 0.19 -11.20 -7.23
N SER A 27 0.76 -10.21 -6.54
CA SER A 27 0.17 -8.86 -6.45
C SER A 27 0.17 -8.17 -7.80
N LEU A 28 1.23 -8.29 -8.61
CA LEU A 28 1.26 -7.72 -9.95
C LEU A 28 0.22 -8.38 -10.87
N ALA A 29 0.16 -9.71 -10.88
CA ALA A 29 -0.82 -10.44 -11.68
C ALA A 29 -2.27 -10.06 -11.31
N CYS A 30 -2.53 -9.82 -10.02
CA CYS A 30 -3.84 -9.35 -9.56
C CYS A 30 -4.15 -7.92 -10.03
N ASN A 31 -3.19 -7.00 -9.90
CA ASN A 31 -3.38 -5.60 -10.33
C ASN A 31 -3.56 -5.48 -11.85
N GLN A 32 -2.86 -6.27 -12.66
CA GLN A 32 -3.08 -6.33 -14.10
C GLN A 32 -4.51 -6.77 -14.45
N LYS A 33 -5.05 -7.76 -13.74
CA LYS A 33 -6.45 -8.17 -13.90
C LYS A 33 -7.43 -7.08 -13.49
N LEU A 34 -7.13 -6.32 -12.43
CA LEU A 34 -7.95 -5.18 -12.04
C LEU A 34 -7.95 -4.10 -13.12
N GLN A 35 -6.79 -3.69 -13.62
CA GLN A 35 -6.68 -2.66 -14.67
C GLN A 35 -7.46 -3.06 -15.93
N ASN A 36 -7.33 -4.30 -16.37
CA ASN A 36 -8.03 -4.81 -17.56
C ASN A 36 -9.55 -5.00 -17.33
N GLY A 37 -10.00 -5.09 -16.07
CA GLY A 37 -11.41 -5.27 -15.71
C GLY A 37 -12.15 -3.97 -15.35
N ILE A 38 -11.42 -2.88 -15.09
CA ILE A 38 -12.00 -1.57 -14.72
C ILE A 38 -12.76 -0.94 -15.90
N GLU A 39 -12.38 -1.23 -17.14
CA GLU A 39 -13.04 -0.69 -18.35
C GLU A 39 -14.47 -1.22 -18.58
N LEU A 40 -14.93 -2.23 -17.83
CA LEU A 40 -16.19 -2.95 -18.08
C LEU A 40 -17.30 -2.76 -17.04
N GLU A 41 -17.04 -2.10 -15.90
CA GLU A 41 -18.06 -1.96 -14.84
C GLU A 41 -18.46 -0.50 -14.63
N SER A 42 -19.66 -0.15 -15.08
CA SER A 42 -20.26 1.19 -14.98
C SER A 42 -20.70 1.61 -13.56
N ASP A 43 -20.40 0.82 -12.52
CA ASP A 43 -20.96 0.99 -11.17
C ASP A 43 -19.87 0.99 -10.06
N PHE A 44 -18.80 1.74 -10.30
CA PHE A 44 -17.61 1.77 -9.47
C PHE A 44 -17.82 2.59 -8.18
N THR A 45 -18.38 1.95 -7.15
CA THR A 45 -18.43 2.54 -5.80
C THR A 45 -17.06 2.47 -5.11
N PHE A 46 -16.73 3.47 -4.29
CA PHE A 46 -15.52 3.51 -3.45
C PHE A 46 -15.26 2.16 -2.74
N CYS A 47 -16.29 1.65 -2.09
CA CYS A 47 -16.23 0.39 -1.35
C CYS A 47 -16.07 -0.86 -2.24
N GLY A 48 -16.61 -0.84 -3.45
CA GLY A 48 -16.38 -1.90 -4.44
C GLY A 48 -14.93 -1.93 -4.89
N PHE A 49 -14.38 -0.76 -5.23
CA PHE A 49 -12.98 -0.64 -5.63
C PHE A 49 -12.03 -1.06 -4.51
N GLN A 50 -12.21 -0.54 -3.30
CA GLN A 50 -11.31 -0.83 -2.20
C GLN A 50 -11.24 -2.32 -1.87
N LYS A 51 -12.39 -3.02 -1.88
CA LYS A 51 -12.41 -4.48 -1.70
C LYS A 51 -11.58 -5.20 -2.78
N LYS A 52 -11.67 -4.77 -4.04
CA LYS A 52 -10.93 -5.35 -5.15
C LYS A 52 -9.42 -5.10 -5.01
N VAL A 53 -9.01 -3.85 -4.80
CA VAL A 53 -7.59 -3.46 -4.61
C VAL A 53 -6.97 -4.25 -3.45
N ILE A 54 -7.69 -4.37 -2.35
CA ILE A 54 -7.15 -4.96 -1.13
C ILE A 54 -7.07 -6.47 -1.20
N ASN A 55 -7.96 -7.12 -1.94
CA ASN A 55 -7.78 -8.53 -2.26
C ASN A 55 -6.46 -8.79 -3.01
N CYS A 56 -5.99 -7.85 -3.83
CA CYS A 56 -4.68 -7.93 -4.47
C CYS A 56 -3.48 -7.76 -3.53
N LEU A 57 -3.72 -7.44 -2.26
CA LEU A 57 -2.70 -7.40 -1.20
C LEU A 57 -2.84 -8.54 -0.22
N ILE A 58 -4.06 -8.81 0.23
CA ILE A 58 -4.33 -9.83 1.24
C ILE A 58 -4.01 -11.21 0.71
N THR A 59 -4.56 -11.57 -0.45
CA THR A 59 -4.42 -12.94 -0.98
C THR A 59 -2.94 -13.26 -1.21
N PRO A 60 -2.14 -12.41 -1.88
CA PRO A 60 -0.69 -12.62 -1.99
C PRO A 60 0.01 -12.63 -0.63
N ALA A 61 -0.36 -11.75 0.31
CA ALA A 61 0.27 -11.71 1.63
C ALA A 61 0.07 -13.01 2.41
N ILE A 62 -1.12 -13.61 2.32
CA ILE A 62 -1.44 -14.88 2.97
C ILE A 62 -0.73 -16.04 2.25
N GLU A 63 -0.88 -16.14 0.93
CA GLU A 63 -0.34 -17.26 0.14
C GLU A 63 1.19 -17.30 0.16
N CYS A 64 1.84 -16.14 0.18
CA CYS A 64 3.29 -16.03 0.26
C CYS A 64 3.81 -15.95 1.70
N ASN A 65 2.94 -16.13 2.70
CA ASN A 65 3.28 -16.14 4.12
C ASN A 65 4.07 -14.90 4.58
N MET A 66 3.66 -13.72 4.11
CA MET A 66 4.28 -12.44 4.46
C MET A 66 4.10 -12.13 5.95
N LYS A 67 5.06 -11.43 6.56
CA LYS A 67 4.98 -11.05 7.98
C LYS A 67 3.79 -10.10 8.24
N PHE A 68 3.48 -9.23 7.28
CA PHE A 68 2.35 -8.29 7.38
C PHE A 68 0.98 -8.89 7.05
N LYS A 69 0.85 -10.21 6.85
CA LYS A 69 -0.45 -10.83 6.50
C LYS A 69 -1.56 -10.56 7.51
N SER A 70 -1.24 -10.46 8.80
CA SER A 70 -2.22 -10.12 9.85
C SER A 70 -2.70 -8.67 9.73
N LEU A 71 -1.82 -7.73 9.37
CA LEU A 71 -2.18 -6.34 9.08
C LEU A 71 -3.10 -6.25 7.86
N ALA A 72 -2.82 -7.06 6.83
CA ALA A 72 -3.68 -7.13 5.63
C ALA A 72 -5.08 -7.65 5.98
N GLN A 73 -5.17 -8.70 6.81
CA GLN A 73 -6.44 -9.22 7.31
C GLN A 73 -7.20 -8.21 8.19
N ASN A 74 -6.49 -7.48 9.06
CA ASN A 74 -7.07 -6.43 9.88
C ASN A 74 -7.66 -5.32 9.00
N PHE A 75 -6.91 -4.85 8.01
CA PHE A 75 -7.39 -3.82 7.08
C PHE A 75 -8.63 -4.28 6.29
N ASN A 76 -8.70 -5.55 5.88
CA ASN A 76 -9.91 -6.13 5.29
C ASN A 76 -11.13 -6.02 6.21
N SER A 77 -10.93 -6.35 7.49
CA SER A 77 -11.99 -6.31 8.50
C SER A 77 -12.50 -4.88 8.68
N VAL A 78 -11.57 -3.92 8.76
CA VAL A 78 -11.88 -2.48 8.84
C VAL A 78 -12.71 -2.04 7.65
N ILE A 79 -12.35 -2.44 6.43
CA ILE A 79 -13.12 -2.07 5.24
C ILE A 79 -14.48 -2.74 5.20
N LYS A 80 -14.59 -4.00 5.58
CA LYS A 80 -15.90 -4.66 5.69
C LYS A 80 -16.82 -3.92 6.65
N LYS A 81 -16.30 -3.39 7.75
CA LYS A 81 -17.05 -2.57 8.72
C LYS A 81 -17.43 -1.22 8.12
N VAL A 82 -16.45 -0.48 7.60
CA VAL A 82 -16.63 0.87 7.03
C VAL A 82 -17.54 0.86 5.79
N CYS A 83 -17.48 -0.20 4.99
CA CYS A 83 -18.26 -0.35 3.76
C CYS A 83 -19.59 -1.09 3.94
N LYS A 84 -20.03 -1.32 5.17
CA LYS A 84 -21.38 -1.83 5.43
C LYS A 84 -22.36 -0.67 5.25
N ARG A 85 -23.18 -0.69 4.18
CA ARG A 85 -24.06 0.43 3.76
C ARG A 85 -24.92 1.03 4.88
N GLU A 86 -25.36 0.23 5.83
CA GLU A 86 -26.22 0.68 6.93
C GLU A 86 -25.43 1.23 8.13
N SER A 87 -24.10 1.05 8.16
CA SER A 87 -23.26 1.49 9.26
C SER A 87 -23.10 3.01 9.32
N ASP A 88 -22.92 3.52 10.53
CA ASP A 88 -22.68 4.95 10.74
C ASP A 88 -21.35 5.40 10.11
N LEU A 89 -20.35 4.52 10.07
CA LEU A 89 -19.07 4.77 9.39
C LEU A 89 -19.26 4.98 7.88
N TYR A 90 -20.10 4.17 7.24
CA TYR A 90 -20.40 4.32 5.81
C TYR A 90 -21.09 5.67 5.54
N LYS A 91 -22.13 5.98 6.33
CA LYS A 91 -22.88 7.24 6.20
C LYS A 91 -21.98 8.46 6.43
N GLU A 92 -21.09 8.39 7.40
CA GLU A 92 -20.11 9.44 7.68
C GLU A 92 -19.14 9.65 6.50
N LEU A 93 -18.62 8.56 5.91
CA LEU A 93 -17.77 8.66 4.72
C LEU A 93 -18.50 9.28 3.53
N GLU A 94 -19.70 8.80 3.20
CA GLU A 94 -20.47 9.34 2.07
C GLU A 94 -20.80 10.82 2.28
N LYS A 95 -21.23 11.20 3.49
CA LYS A 95 -21.52 12.60 3.86
C LYS A 95 -20.30 13.51 3.71
N ASN A 96 -19.11 13.03 4.08
CA ASN A 96 -17.87 13.80 4.07
C ASN A 96 -17.01 13.58 2.82
N ARG A 97 -17.49 12.80 1.83
CA ARG A 97 -16.69 12.39 0.65
C ARG A 97 -15.98 13.55 -0.03
N GLY A 98 -16.70 14.64 -0.30
CA GLY A 98 -16.14 15.79 -1.01
C GLY A 98 -15.00 16.50 -0.26
N CYS A 99 -15.09 16.63 1.06
CA CYS A 99 -14.03 17.26 1.85
C CYS A 99 -12.85 16.32 2.10
N ILE A 100 -13.11 15.02 2.28
CA ILE A 100 -12.08 13.97 2.35
C ILE A 100 -11.26 13.99 1.07
N THR A 101 -11.90 13.92 -0.10
CA THR A 101 -11.22 13.96 -1.40
C THR A 101 -10.34 15.21 -1.53
N LYS A 102 -10.84 16.39 -1.15
CA LYS A 102 -10.03 17.63 -1.13
C LYS A 102 -8.79 17.52 -0.24
N GLY A 103 -8.93 16.95 0.96
CA GLY A 103 -7.80 16.76 1.87
C GLY A 103 -6.75 15.76 1.36
N LEU A 104 -7.16 14.77 0.58
CA LEU A 104 -6.29 13.76 0.00
C LEU A 104 -5.50 14.27 -1.21
N ILE A 105 -6.13 15.07 -2.08
CA ILE A 105 -5.48 15.57 -3.31
C ILE A 105 -4.53 16.76 -3.04
N ASP A 106 -4.49 17.32 -1.82
CA ASP A 106 -3.53 18.36 -1.49
C ASP A 106 -2.10 17.78 -1.46
N THR A 107 -1.36 18.10 -2.54
CA THR A 107 0.01 17.64 -2.77
C THR A 107 1.05 18.10 -1.74
N LYS A 108 0.70 19.03 -0.82
CA LYS A 108 1.62 19.50 0.22
C LYS A 108 2.22 18.36 1.05
N CYS A 109 1.43 17.32 1.34
CA CYS A 109 1.88 16.19 2.16
C CYS A 109 2.90 15.31 1.44
N ILE A 110 2.86 15.26 0.11
CA ILE A 110 3.68 14.36 -0.71
C ILE A 110 4.69 15.12 -1.58
N LYS A 111 4.98 16.40 -1.28
CA LYS A 111 5.85 17.26 -2.09
C LYS A 111 7.23 16.64 -2.37
N ALA A 112 7.82 15.96 -1.38
CA ALA A 112 9.10 15.29 -1.54
C ALA A 112 9.05 14.15 -2.57
N ILE A 113 7.99 13.33 -2.53
CA ILE A 113 7.74 12.24 -3.49
C ILE A 113 7.52 12.82 -4.90
N VAL A 114 6.66 13.84 -5.01
CA VAL A 114 6.36 14.50 -6.30
C VAL A 114 7.63 15.05 -6.95
N ASN A 115 8.54 15.62 -6.17
CA ASN A 115 9.81 16.13 -6.70
C ASN A 115 10.74 15.04 -7.26
N ILE A 116 10.70 13.82 -6.72
CA ILE A 116 11.48 12.69 -7.25
C ILE A 116 10.91 12.23 -8.60
N ILE A 117 9.59 12.10 -8.68
CA ILE A 117 8.89 11.62 -9.89
C ILE A 117 8.99 12.65 -11.03
N LYS A 118 9.03 13.95 -10.71
CA LYS A 118 9.29 15.01 -11.69
C LYS A 118 10.60 14.83 -12.47
N ASN A 119 11.58 14.12 -11.93
CA ASN A 119 12.84 13.82 -12.59
C ASN A 119 12.76 12.61 -13.54
N GLY A 120 11.55 12.09 -13.80
CA GLY A 120 11.26 11.03 -14.77
C GLY A 120 10.73 9.75 -14.14
N ASN A 121 9.92 9.00 -14.89
CA ASN A 121 9.24 7.78 -14.44
C ASN A 121 10.05 6.51 -14.72
N THR A 122 11.37 6.55 -14.52
CA THR A 122 12.18 5.33 -14.65
C THR A 122 11.89 4.38 -13.48
N PRO A 123 12.02 3.05 -13.64
CA PRO A 123 11.83 2.10 -12.53
C PRO A 123 12.69 2.45 -11.30
N LYS A 124 13.92 2.91 -11.52
CA LYS A 124 14.82 3.40 -10.46
C LYS A 124 14.24 4.61 -9.73
N ASN A 125 13.68 5.59 -10.45
CA ASN A 125 13.05 6.76 -9.82
C ASN A 125 11.77 6.40 -9.09
N ILE A 126 11.02 5.39 -9.56
CA ILE A 126 9.81 4.92 -8.89
C ILE A 126 10.16 4.18 -7.60
N LEU A 127 11.17 3.30 -7.61
CA LEU A 127 11.63 2.68 -6.35
C LEU A 127 12.16 3.75 -5.37
N LYS A 128 12.91 4.74 -5.86
CA LYS A 128 13.37 5.85 -5.02
C LYS A 128 12.20 6.63 -4.41
N SER A 129 11.15 6.91 -5.18
CA SER A 129 9.98 7.63 -4.68
C SER A 129 9.17 6.80 -3.68
N GLN A 130 9.04 5.49 -3.90
CA GLN A 130 8.43 4.55 -2.96
C GLN A 130 9.21 4.44 -1.65
N LYS A 131 10.54 4.30 -1.71
CA LYS A 131 11.40 4.31 -0.51
C LYS A 131 11.29 5.63 0.24
N GLU A 132 11.24 6.74 -0.48
CA GLU A 132 11.05 8.04 0.15
C GLU A 132 9.67 8.16 0.81
N ALA A 133 8.63 7.65 0.17
CA ALA A 133 7.29 7.56 0.77
C ALA A 133 7.32 6.72 2.05
N CYS A 134 8.01 5.58 2.05
CA CYS A 134 8.18 4.73 3.23
C CYS A 134 8.90 5.46 4.37
N ARG A 135 9.98 6.20 4.09
CA ARG A 135 10.72 6.97 5.11
C ARG A 135 9.88 8.08 5.71
N GLN A 136 9.02 8.70 4.91
CA GLN A 136 8.17 9.81 5.33
C GLN A 136 6.75 9.40 5.70
N LEU A 137 6.45 8.10 5.79
CA LEU A 137 5.09 7.59 5.85
C LEU A 137 4.28 8.18 7.02
N ASP A 138 4.86 8.23 8.21
CA ASP A 138 4.19 8.81 9.39
C ASP A 138 3.91 10.30 9.22
N LYS A 139 4.89 11.05 8.71
CA LYS A 139 4.75 12.48 8.43
C LYS A 139 3.69 12.75 7.35
N ILE A 140 3.67 11.93 6.30
CA ILE A 140 2.64 12.00 5.25
C ILE A 140 1.28 11.71 5.86
N ALA A 141 1.17 10.66 6.68
CA ALA A 141 -0.08 10.25 7.30
C ALA A 141 -0.66 11.35 8.20
N GLU A 142 0.16 11.92 9.08
CA GLU A 142 -0.23 13.02 9.96
C GLU A 142 -0.66 14.26 9.17
N CYS A 143 0.09 14.61 8.13
CA CYS A 143 -0.25 15.71 7.24
C CYS A 143 -1.60 15.47 6.54
N THR A 144 -1.83 14.27 6.00
CA THR A 144 -3.09 13.93 5.31
C THR A 144 -4.28 13.95 6.27
N ILE A 145 -4.13 13.40 7.49
CA ILE A 145 -5.18 13.48 8.52
C ILE A 145 -5.46 14.95 8.87
N GLY A 146 -4.42 15.77 9.03
CA GLY A 146 -4.54 17.21 9.27
C GLY A 146 -5.28 17.93 8.15
N ASN A 147 -4.96 17.63 6.90
CA ASN A 147 -5.64 18.20 5.73
C ASN A 147 -7.12 17.80 5.69
N VAL A 148 -7.45 16.52 5.85
CA VAL A 148 -8.85 16.07 5.89
C VAL A 148 -9.60 16.76 7.02
N LYS A 149 -9.01 16.84 8.23
CA LYS A 149 -9.60 17.57 9.36
C LYS A 149 -9.88 19.04 9.04
N HIS A 150 -8.93 19.70 8.37
CA HIS A 150 -9.07 21.09 7.95
C HIS A 150 -10.21 21.27 6.93
N TYR A 151 -10.21 20.49 5.85
CA TYR A 151 -11.21 20.60 4.78
C TYR A 151 -12.62 20.18 5.21
N CYS A 152 -12.74 19.25 6.15
CA CYS A 152 -14.02 18.79 6.67
C CYS A 152 -14.53 19.62 7.86
N GLY A 153 -13.75 20.59 8.36
CA GLY A 153 -14.12 21.42 9.52
C GLY A 153 -14.18 20.65 10.84
N GLY A 154 -13.57 19.47 10.91
CA GLY A 154 -13.66 18.57 12.06
C GLY A 154 -13.05 17.20 11.77
N GLU A 155 -12.93 16.36 12.80
CA GLU A 155 -12.47 14.98 12.61
C GLU A 155 -13.55 14.14 11.91
N VAL A 156 -13.12 13.34 10.94
CA VAL A 156 -13.97 12.35 10.28
C VAL A 156 -13.52 10.97 10.74
N MET A 157 -14.28 10.36 11.65
CA MET A 157 -13.85 9.17 12.38
C MET A 157 -13.71 7.96 11.46
N ALA A 158 -14.65 7.78 10.53
CA ALA A 158 -14.58 6.71 9.54
C ALA A 158 -13.34 6.81 8.64
N PHE A 159 -12.96 8.03 8.23
CA PHE A 159 -11.73 8.26 7.48
C PHE A 159 -10.51 7.87 8.33
N ARG A 160 -10.40 8.39 9.56
CA ARG A 160 -9.26 8.12 10.44
C ARG A 160 -9.12 6.63 10.74
N PHE A 161 -10.22 5.94 11.00
CA PHE A 161 -10.24 4.50 11.27
C PHE A 161 -9.75 3.69 10.06
N LEU A 162 -10.24 4.02 8.87
CA LEU A 162 -9.79 3.42 7.62
C LEU A 162 -8.31 3.70 7.33
N TYR A 163 -7.93 4.97 7.39
CA TYR A 163 -6.61 5.46 6.99
C TYR A 163 -5.50 4.96 7.91
N ASN A 164 -5.71 4.95 9.23
CA ASN A 164 -4.74 4.40 10.18
C ASN A 164 -4.44 2.93 9.90
N SER A 165 -5.49 2.14 9.63
CA SER A 165 -5.34 0.72 9.32
C SER A 165 -4.59 0.50 8.00
N ALA A 166 -4.80 1.39 7.01
CA ALA A 166 -4.04 1.39 5.76
C ALA A 166 -2.57 1.73 5.99
N ILE A 167 -2.26 2.71 6.86
CA ILE A 167 -0.89 3.09 7.21
C ILE A 167 -0.15 1.94 7.88
N GLU A 168 -0.76 1.22 8.81
CA GLU A 168 -0.15 0.06 9.45
C GLU A 168 0.21 -1.02 8.42
N LEU A 169 -0.71 -1.36 7.51
CA LEU A 169 -0.42 -2.27 6.42
C LEU A 169 0.73 -1.76 5.54
N HIS A 170 0.73 -0.47 5.20
CA HIS A 170 1.76 0.15 4.37
C HIS A 170 3.13 0.09 5.05
N LYS A 171 3.23 0.25 6.37
CA LYS A 171 4.48 0.04 7.13
C LYS A 171 5.03 -1.37 6.94
N GLY A 172 4.17 -2.38 7.08
CA GLY A 172 4.57 -3.77 6.86
C GLY A 172 5.08 -4.03 5.43
N ILE A 173 4.43 -3.45 4.43
CA ILE A 173 4.87 -3.53 3.02
C ILE A 173 6.22 -2.80 2.84
N CYS A 174 6.39 -1.62 3.45
CA CYS A 174 7.63 -0.87 3.39
C CYS A 174 8.81 -1.65 3.95
N GLU A 175 8.65 -2.24 5.13
CA GLU A 175 9.71 -2.97 5.83
C GLU A 175 10.11 -4.24 5.09
N GLU A 176 9.14 -5.01 4.59
CA GLU A 176 9.41 -6.35 4.04
C GLU A 176 9.64 -6.34 2.52
N ILE A 177 9.05 -5.39 1.79
CA ILE A 177 9.14 -5.32 0.34
C ILE A 177 9.98 -4.12 -0.12
N ILE A 178 9.51 -2.89 0.09
CA ILE A 178 10.05 -1.72 -0.60
C ILE A 178 11.49 -1.39 -0.15
N MET A 179 11.74 -1.40 1.16
CA MET A 179 13.05 -1.02 1.70
C MET A 179 14.13 -2.08 1.45
N THR A 180 13.73 -3.32 1.19
CA THR A 180 14.65 -4.44 0.93
C THR A 180 15.10 -4.52 -0.53
N GLU A 181 14.42 -3.83 -1.45
CA GLU A 181 14.81 -3.82 -2.85
C GLU A 181 16.08 -3.01 -3.10
N ASN A 182 16.94 -3.50 -4.00
CA ASN A 182 18.12 -2.78 -4.43
C ASN A 182 17.81 -1.87 -5.63
N GLU A 183 18.20 -0.60 -5.54
CA GLU A 183 17.98 0.38 -6.62
C GLU A 183 18.81 0.11 -7.88
N ASP A 184 19.86 -0.71 -7.78
CA ASP A 184 20.76 -1.03 -8.88
C ASP A 184 20.38 -2.32 -9.64
N ASP A 185 19.43 -3.11 -9.11
CA ASP A 185 18.90 -4.30 -9.79
C ASP A 185 18.00 -3.94 -11.00
N PHE A 186 17.67 -2.66 -11.18
CA PHE A 186 16.72 -2.18 -12.18
C PHE A 186 17.31 -1.97 -13.59
N THR A 187 18.51 -2.49 -13.87
CA THR A 187 19.26 -2.31 -15.14
C THR A 187 18.84 -3.23 -16.29
N THR A 188 17.87 -4.14 -16.10
CA THR A 188 17.41 -5.07 -17.15
C THR A 188 15.89 -5.14 -17.25
N LYS A 189 15.33 -5.47 -18.43
CA LYS A 189 13.89 -5.65 -18.74
C LYS A 189 13.05 -6.49 -17.73
N ARG A 190 13.71 -7.21 -16.81
CA ARG A 190 13.08 -7.93 -15.70
C ARG A 190 12.50 -6.99 -14.63
N SER A 191 13.06 -5.79 -14.52
CA SER A 191 12.76 -4.79 -13.50
C SER A 191 11.40 -4.10 -13.69
N GLU A 192 10.94 -4.00 -14.94
CA GLU A 192 9.58 -3.53 -15.29
C GLU A 192 8.49 -4.49 -14.81
N LYS A 193 8.80 -5.79 -14.68
CA LYS A 193 7.87 -6.85 -14.24
C LYS A 193 7.86 -7.10 -12.73
N THR A 194 8.76 -6.47 -11.99
CA THR A 194 8.80 -6.58 -10.51
C THR A 194 8.45 -5.28 -9.82
N MET A 195 8.25 -4.20 -10.59
CA MET A 195 7.62 -3.00 -10.06
C MET A 195 6.30 -3.40 -9.44
N LEU A 196 6.25 -3.32 -8.12
CA LEU A 196 4.98 -3.22 -7.44
C LEU A 196 4.19 -2.12 -8.16
N PRO A 197 2.88 -2.32 -8.40
CA PRO A 197 2.02 -1.23 -8.85
C PRO A 197 2.34 -0.03 -7.98
N PRO A 198 2.38 1.17 -8.55
CA PRO A 198 2.81 2.35 -7.82
C PRO A 198 2.01 2.44 -6.53
N PHE A 199 2.51 1.94 -5.39
CA PHE A 199 1.84 2.08 -4.13
C PHE A 199 2.12 3.51 -3.70
N PHE A 200 1.48 4.49 -4.35
CA PHE A 200 1.55 5.88 -3.96
C PHE A 200 0.70 6.07 -2.71
N GLY A 201 1.17 5.47 -1.61
CA GLY A 201 0.63 5.64 -0.28
C GLY A 201 -0.78 5.10 -0.08
N PRO A 202 -1.33 5.31 1.12
CA PRO A 202 -2.75 5.13 1.44
C PRO A 202 -3.71 5.99 0.58
N LEU A 203 -3.19 6.83 -0.33
CA LEU A 203 -3.98 7.73 -1.18
C LEU A 203 -4.66 6.99 -2.33
N GLU A 204 -4.03 5.98 -2.93
CA GLU A 204 -4.69 5.12 -3.94
C GLU A 204 -5.75 4.20 -3.34
N PHE A 205 -5.72 4.01 -2.01
CA PHE A 205 -6.74 3.29 -1.27
C PHE A 205 -7.94 4.17 -0.90
N ILE A 206 -7.95 5.45 -1.29
CA ILE A 206 -9.05 6.35 -0.92
C ILE A 206 -9.51 7.27 -2.07
N VAL A 207 -8.70 7.46 -3.12
CA VAL A 207 -9.10 8.21 -4.33
C VAL A 207 -9.72 7.27 -5.37
#